data_AF-A0AAD7SM97-F1
#
_entry.id   AF-A0AAD7SM97-F1
#
_cell.length_a   1.000
_cell.length_b   1.000
_cell.length_c   1.000
_cell.angle_alpha   90.00
_cell.angle_beta   90.00
_cell.angle_gamma   90.00
#
_symmetry.space_group_name_H-M   'P 1'
#
loop_
_entity.id
_entity.type
_entity.pdbx_description
1 polymer ?
#
loop_
_entity_poly.entity_id
_entity_poly.type
_entity_poly.pdbx_seq_one_letter_code
_entity_poly.pdbx_strand_id
1 'polypeptide(L)' 'SLQLVQNTAARILTRSKKYEHITPVLASLHWLPIKYRADYKVLLLTFKAVNGLAPLYLTEMIAPYKPT' A
#
# COMPACT_ATOMS: atom_id res chain seq x y z
N SER A 1 -1.54 10.77 -13.26
CA SER A 1 -2.03 10.05 -12.07
C SER A 1 -0.86 9.63 -11.19
N LEU A 2 -1.06 9.37 -9.89
CA LEU A 2 0.01 8.88 -9.00
C LEU A 2 0.63 7.56 -9.48
N GLN A 3 -0.16 6.69 -10.13
CA GLN A 3 0.34 5.45 -10.72
C GLN A 3 1.40 5.71 -11.80
N LEU A 4 1.22 6.75 -12.62
CA LEU A 4 2.22 7.11 -13.63
C LEU A 4 3.54 7.52 -12.98
N VAL A 5 3.48 8.32 -11.91
CA VAL A 5 4.68 8.73 -11.15
C VAL A 5 5.40 7.51 -10.56
N GLN A 6 4.65 6.59 -9.93
CA GLN A 6 5.22 5.34 -9.40
C GLN A 6 5.86 4.49 -10.50
N ASN A 7 5.18 4.31 -11.63
CA ASN A 7 5.66 3.53 -12.76
C ASN A 7 6.96 4.12 -13.31
N THR A 8 7.02 5.44 -13.47
CA THR A 8 8.23 6.15 -13.91
C THR A 8 9.37 5.98 -12.92
N ALA A 9 9.12 6.14 -11.62
CA ALA A 9 10.13 5.93 -10.58
C ALA A 9 10.66 4.48 -10.60
N ALA A 10 9.77 3.49 -10.72
CA ALA A 10 10.16 2.08 -10.81
C ALA A 10 11.05 1.80 -12.03
N ARG A 11 10.72 2.39 -13.19
CA ARG A 11 11.54 2.26 -14.41
C ARG A 11 12.91 2.92 -14.26
N ILE A 12 12.99 4.10 -13.65
CA ILE A 12 14.26 4.79 -13.43
C ILE A 12 15.19 3.94 -12.54
N LEU A 13 14.66 3.41 -11.43
CA LEU A 13 15.44 2.60 -10.49
C LEU A 13 15.94 1.30 -11.10
N THR A 14 15.10 0.64 -11.90
CA THR A 14 15.42 -0.66 -12.51
C THR A 14 16.08 -0.54 -13.90
N ARG A 15 16.19 0.69 -14.42
CA ARG A 15 16.63 0.97 -15.80
C ARG A 15 15.83 0.20 -16.86
N SER A 16 14.56 -0.09 -16.57
CA SER A 16 13.65 -0.80 -17.47
C SER A 16 13.30 0.08 -18.68
N LYS A 17 13.09 -0.54 -19.84
CA LYS A 17 12.71 0.19 -21.06
C LYS A 17 11.35 0.86 -20.89
N LYS A 18 11.10 1.94 -21.64
CA LYS A 18 9.84 2.70 -21.59
C LYS A 18 8.59 1.84 -21.85
N TYR A 19 8.70 0.89 -22.77
CA TYR A 19 7.58 0.08 -23.27
C TYR A 19 7.51 -1.33 -22.65
N GLU A 20 8.45 -1.68 -21.77
CA GLU A 20 8.37 -2.96 -21.05
C GLU A 20 7.15 -2.99 -20.13
N HIS A 21 6.55 -4.17 -19.96
CA HIS A 21 5.43 -4.32 -19.04
C HIS A 21 5.85 -3.91 -17.63
N ILE A 22 5.05 -3.03 -17.01
CA ILE A 22 5.38 -2.46 -15.71
C ILE A 22 5.14 -3.43 -14.55
N THR A 23 4.20 -4.37 -14.70
CA THR A 23 3.84 -5.36 -13.68
C THR A 23 5.02 -6.17 -13.14
N PRO A 24 5.87 -6.82 -13.99
CA PRO A 24 7.04 -7.55 -13.48
C PRO A 24 8.07 -6.65 -12.80
N VAL A 25 8.21 -5.40 -13.24
CA VAL A 25 9.13 -4.40 -12.64
C VAL A 25 8.64 -4.00 -11.25
N LEU A 26 7.33 -3.77 -11.09
CA LEU A 26 6.75 -3.49 -9.79
C LEU A 26 6.88 -4.70 -8.85
N ALA A 27 6.67 -5.91 -9.36
CA ALA A 27 6.79 -7.15 -8.58
C ALA A 27 8.23 -7.38 -8.08
N SER A 28 9.25 -7.16 -8.91
CA SER A 28 10.66 -7.31 -8.49
C SER A 28 11.07 -6.32 -7.39
N LEU A 29 10.44 -5.14 -7.37
CA LEU A 29 10.62 -4.14 -6.32
C LEU A 29 9.72 -4.38 -5.08
N HIS A 30 8.85 -5.38 -5.11
CA HIS A 30 7.78 -5.60 -4.12
C HIS A 30 6.85 -4.38 -3.97
N TRP A 31 6.64 -3.64 -5.06
CA TRP A 31 5.80 -2.44 -5.06
C TRP A 31 4.38 -2.77 -5.54
N LEU A 32 3.40 -2.54 -4.67
CA LEU A 32 2.00 -2.59 -5.06
C LEU A 32 1.63 -1.38 -5.93
N PRO A 33 0.77 -1.54 -6.97
CA PRO A 33 0.07 -0.43 -7.59
C PRO A 33 -0.60 0.49 -6.54
N ILE A 34 -0.67 1.79 -6.83
CA ILE A 34 -1.12 2.82 -5.88
C ILE A 34 -2.46 2.50 -5.23
N LYS A 35 -3.43 1.99 -6.00
CA LYS A 35 -4.75 1.57 -5.48
C LYS A 35 -4.59 0.53 -4.38
N TYR A 36 -3.89 -0.56 -4.66
CA TYR A 36 -3.66 -1.64 -3.70
C TYR A 36 -2.76 -1.22 -2.54
N ARG A 37 -1.85 -0.25 -2.74
CA ARG A 37 -1.05 0.31 -1.66
C ARG A 37 -1.90 1.11 -0.67
N ALA A 38 -2.92 1.84 -1.15
CA ALA A 38 -3.86 2.53 -0.28
C ALA A 38 -4.67 1.53 0.55
N ASP A 39 -5.25 0.52 -0.10
CA ASP A 39 -6.01 -0.54 0.59
C ASP A 39 -5.15 -1.26 1.64
N TYR A 40 -3.93 -1.66 1.28
CA TYR A 40 -2.99 -2.31 2.18
C TYR A 40 -2.66 -1.44 3.40
N LYS A 41 -2.47 -0.13 3.21
CA LYS A 41 -2.15 0.78 4.32
C LYS A 41 -3.33 0.93 5.29
N VAL A 42 -4.55 1.03 4.79
CA VAL A 42 -5.76 1.07 5.63
C VAL A 42 -5.88 -0.23 6.41
N LEU A 43 -5.82 -1.38 5.73
CA LEU A 43 -5.93 -2.69 6.38
C LEU A 43 -4.85 -2.92 7.45
N LEU A 44 -3.60 -2.57 7.16
CA LEU A 44 -2.50 -2.72 8.11
C LEU A 44 -2.67 -1.80 9.33
N LEU A 45 -3.13 -0.56 9.14
CA LEU A 45 -3.41 0.35 10.25
C LEU A 45 -4.55 -0.16 11.12
N THR A 46 -5.64 -0.61 10.52
CA THR A 46 -6.78 -1.21 11.24
C THR A 46 -6.35 -2.44 12.03
N PHE A 47 -5.58 -3.34 11.41
CA PHE A 47 -5.04 -4.51 12.09
C PHE A 47 -4.20 -4.11 13.31
N LYS A 48 -3.28 -3.15 13.15
CA LYS A 48 -2.44 -2.69 14.26
C LYS A 48 -3.26 -2.06 15.38
N ALA A 49 -4.25 -1.23 15.05
CA ALA A 49 -5.11 -0.59 16.03
C ALA A 49 -5.92 -1.61 16.83
N VAL A 50 -6.58 -2.56 16.15
CA VAL A 50 -7.37 -3.62 16.81
C VAL A 50 -6.52 -4.51 17.73
N ASN A 51 -5.23 -4.67 17.43
CA ASN A 51 -4.30 -5.47 18.25
C ASN A 51 -3.47 -4.65 19.26
N GLY A 52 -3.77 -3.37 19.46
CA GLY A 52 -3.02 -2.52 20.41
C GLY A 52 -1.57 -2.22 20.00
N LEU A 53 -1.23 -2.40 18.73
CA LEU A 53 0.11 -2.13 18.15
C LEU A 53 0.20 -0.76 17.47
N ALA A 54 -0.87 0.03 17.54
CA ALA A 54 -0.92 1.41 17.05
C ALA A 54 -0.88 2.41 18.22
N PRO A 55 -0.55 3.69 17.97
CA PRO A 55 -0.69 4.75 18.97
C PRO A 55 -2.07 4.77 19.61
N LEU A 56 -2.12 5.13 20.90
CA LEU A 56 -3.33 5.08 21.72
C LEU A 56 -4.53 5.75 21.05
N TYR A 57 -4.34 6.94 20.47
CA TYR A 57 -5.41 7.68 19.80
C TYR A 57 -6.05 6.90 18.63
N LEU A 58 -5.30 6.08 17.88
CA LEU A 58 -5.87 5.25 16.81
C LEU A 58 -6.60 4.03 17.38
N THR A 59 -6.02 3.40 18.38
CA THR A 59 -6.57 2.22 19.05
C THR A 59 -7.92 2.53 19.71
N GLU A 60 -8.05 3.70 20.34
CA GLU A 60 -9.28 4.14 20.99
C GLU A 60 -10.38 4.59 20.01
N MET A 61 -10.02 4.99 18.79
CA MET A 61 -10.98 5.40 17.76
C MET A 61 -11.65 4.22 17.02
N ILE A 62 -11.11 3.00 17.13
CA ILE A 62 -11.58 1.84 16.37
C ILE A 62 -12.23 0.84 17.32
N ALA A 63 -13.52 0.57 17.12
CA ALA A 63 -14.26 -0.46 17.85
C ALA A 63 -14.66 -1.60 16.90
N PRO A 64 -14.47 -2.88 17.29
CA PRO A 64 -14.97 -4.01 16.51
C PRO A 64 -16.49 -3.95 16.37
N TYR A 65 -16.99 -4.10 15.15
CA TYR A 65 -18.42 -4.21 14.91
C TYR A 65 -18.97 -5.49 15.55
N LYS A 66 -19.99 -5.33 16.41
CA LYS A 66 -20.74 -6.44 17.02
C LYS A 66 -22.17 -6.36 16.50
N PRO A 67 -22.58 -7.22 15.55
CA PRO A 67 -23.96 -7.23 15.07
C PRO A 67 -24.91 -7.68 16.19
N THR A 68 -26.06 -7.01 16.27
CA THR A 68 -27.22 -7.37 17.10
C THR A 68 -28.11 -8.38 16.41
#